data_AF-A0A6L6XMX3-F1
#
_entry.id   AF-A0A6L6XMX3-F1
#
_cell.length_a   1.000
_cell.length_b   1.000
_cell.length_c   1.000
_cell.angle_alpha   90.00
_cell.angle_beta   90.00
_cell.angle_gamma   90.00
#
_symmetry.space_group_name_H-M   'P 1'
#
loop_
_entity.id
_entity.type
_entity.pdbx_description
1 polymer ?
#
loop_
_entity_poly.entity_id
_entity_poly.type
_entity_poly.pdbx_seq_one_letter_code
_entity_poly.pdbx_strand_id
1 'polypeptide(L)'
;MSSTKRPSASDGHRRHLARRAFLASAAGLSVGAVIGRARTAANAAVTVLPSAAPGAAALHGAELRGMYLASKDRVAEGRFGVMFKKLPPFAPRDDLLDGLARTMVEDQTVPDDSFLNTSPRLFAGFTFIGQFIDHDITFDNTPLAQQQADPYATINFRTPRYDLDSVYGRGPAAEPQFYDPADPDKLLLTLNVNGVVDLPRDASGRAIVPEARNDENLIVVQFHKAVAQFHNRMVDHVRGQGVRREWVFESARRLTRWHYQWAVTHDFLPRFVGDALVGPSGTVYKEVAGKPPVITLSYYRPTNKDGRPFMPVEFAVAAYRFGHTIIRPFYVLNQATLERGGVPVFGPEGGFNLNGGRPIPADLAIDWRNILPVDPNFPARKPRKIDTKLSLPLATLPPSVVPPPDPTVHLAVRNSLRGKQVGLPSGQQVAQAMRAPVLTNAALGLSNDPGWGGQAPLWFYILKEAELPPNNAERLGAVGGRIVAEVLVGLLQRDPNSYLYLDAAWKPAPPIAPVTGQFGFVDLLKFAGAA
;
A
#
# COMPACT_ATOMS: atom_id res chain seq x y z
N MET A 1 67.87 -40.11 20.31
CA MET A 1 67.54 -41.29 21.15
C MET A 1 66.12 -41.73 20.82
N SER A 2 65.98 -42.97 20.32
CA SER A 2 64.80 -43.83 20.07
C SER A 2 63.43 -43.17 19.78
N SER A 3 62.77 -43.24 18.62
CA SER A 3 62.48 -44.29 17.62
C SER A 3 61.46 -45.39 18.04
N THR A 4 60.59 -45.71 17.07
CA THR A 4 59.66 -46.86 16.87
C THR A 4 58.20 -46.65 17.31
N LYS A 5 57.13 -47.04 16.57
CA LYS A 5 56.90 -47.66 15.23
C LYS A 5 55.37 -47.61 14.93
N ARG A 6 54.94 -47.42 13.66
CA ARG A 6 53.62 -47.85 13.09
C ARG A 6 53.67 -49.37 12.74
N PRO A 7 52.68 -50.11 12.14
CA PRO A 7 51.44 -49.72 11.42
C PRO A 7 50.20 -50.71 11.47
N SER A 8 49.20 -50.37 10.63
CA SER A 8 48.36 -51.24 9.76
C SER A 8 46.92 -51.64 10.13
N ALA A 9 46.11 -51.62 9.08
CA ALA A 9 44.67 -51.77 8.96
C ALA A 9 44.19 -53.23 8.86
N SER A 10 42.89 -53.46 9.07
CA SER A 10 42.11 -54.44 8.31
C SER A 10 40.61 -54.18 8.37
N ASP A 11 39.96 -54.67 7.32
CA ASP A 11 38.68 -54.38 6.72
C ASP A 11 37.52 -55.25 7.26
N GLY A 12 36.27 -54.91 6.92
CA GLY A 12 35.25 -55.92 6.60
C GLY A 12 34.00 -56.09 7.50
N HIS A 13 32.85 -55.72 6.91
CA HIS A 13 31.63 -56.54 6.75
C HIS A 13 30.37 -56.34 7.65
N ARG A 14 29.30 -55.91 6.94
CA ARG A 14 27.96 -56.54 6.76
C ARG A 14 26.73 -56.05 7.55
N ARG A 15 25.76 -55.63 6.71
CA ARG A 15 24.33 -56.02 6.61
C ARG A 15 23.25 -55.09 7.19
N HIS A 16 22.46 -54.57 6.24
CA HIS A 16 21.05 -54.18 6.33
C HIS A 16 20.19 -55.14 7.16
N LEU A 17 19.13 -54.61 7.77
CA LEU A 17 17.77 -55.16 7.68
C LEU A 17 16.72 -54.08 7.97
N ALA A 18 15.69 -54.04 7.12
CA ALA A 18 14.43 -53.33 7.28
C ALA A 18 13.32 -54.38 7.49
N ARG A 19 12.18 -53.99 8.12
CA ARG A 19 10.77 -54.23 7.66
C ARG A 19 9.72 -54.30 8.80
N ARG A 20 8.61 -53.57 8.54
CA ARG A 20 7.16 -53.93 8.59
C ARG A 20 6.42 -54.23 9.92
N ALA A 21 5.44 -53.34 10.19
CA ALA A 21 3.97 -53.51 10.18
C ALA A 21 3.24 -54.61 10.98
N PHE A 22 2.21 -54.19 11.73
CA PHE A 22 0.95 -54.93 12.07
C PHE A 22 -0.08 -53.91 12.64
N LEU A 23 -1.21 -53.56 11.98
CA LEU A 23 -2.59 -54.12 12.05
C LEU A 23 -3.15 -54.30 13.48
N ALA A 24 -4.43 -54.14 13.84
CA ALA A 24 -5.64 -53.44 13.39
C ALA A 24 -6.76 -53.80 14.42
N SER A 25 -7.71 -52.89 14.66
CA SER A 25 -9.13 -53.12 15.04
C SER A 25 -9.54 -54.00 16.24
N ALA A 26 -10.41 -53.44 17.09
CA ALA A 26 -11.49 -54.18 17.76
C ALA A 26 -12.75 -53.31 17.83
N ALA A 27 -13.86 -53.89 17.38
CA ALA A 27 -15.20 -53.32 17.35
C ALA A 27 -16.04 -53.82 18.55
N GLY A 28 -17.09 -53.07 18.91
CA GLY A 28 -18.16 -53.50 19.82
C GLY A 28 -19.52 -53.15 19.23
N LEU A 29 -20.33 -54.16 18.96
CA LEU A 29 -21.69 -54.14 18.41
C LEU A 29 -22.74 -54.14 19.53
N SER A 30 -23.91 -53.56 19.25
CA SER A 30 -25.20 -54.00 19.81
C SER A 30 -26.33 -53.79 18.79
N VAL A 31 -27.26 -54.76 18.78
CA VAL A 31 -28.16 -55.18 17.69
C VAL A 31 -29.64 -54.86 17.99
N GLY A 32 -30.44 -54.67 16.93
CA GLY A 32 -31.90 -54.93 16.87
C GLY A 32 -32.72 -53.74 16.35
N ALA A 33 -33.68 -53.82 15.41
CA ALA A 33 -34.32 -54.91 14.67
C ALA A 33 -34.95 -54.35 13.37
N VAL A 34 -35.26 -55.22 12.41
CA VAL A 34 -35.83 -54.92 11.07
C VAL A 34 -37.35 -55.08 11.07
N ILE A 35 -38.11 -54.11 10.55
CA ILE A 35 -39.38 -54.33 9.82
C ILE A 35 -39.47 -53.29 8.70
N GLY A 36 -39.67 -53.75 7.46
CA GLY A 36 -39.79 -52.88 6.28
C GLY A 36 -41.22 -52.52 5.90
N ARG A 37 -41.39 -51.40 5.18
CA ARG A 37 -42.16 -51.31 3.91
C ARG A 37 -42.19 -49.89 3.36
N ALA A 38 -42.33 -49.87 2.02
CA ALA A 38 -42.84 -48.80 1.15
C ALA A 38 -41.90 -47.64 0.77
N ARG A 39 -41.57 -47.65 -0.53
CA ARG A 39 -41.05 -46.54 -1.31
C ARG A 39 -42.11 -45.45 -1.44
N THR A 40 -41.74 -44.21 -1.15
CA THR A 40 -42.26 -43.02 -1.83
C THR A 40 -41.09 -42.09 -2.09
N ALA A 41 -40.90 -41.74 -3.36
CA ALA A 41 -39.92 -40.76 -3.79
C ALA A 41 -40.38 -39.38 -3.29
N ALA A 42 -39.59 -38.78 -2.40
CA ALA A 42 -39.65 -37.36 -2.11
C ALA A 42 -38.34 -36.75 -2.64
N ASN A 43 -38.46 -35.87 -3.63
CA ASN A 43 -37.38 -35.04 -4.10
C ASN A 43 -36.82 -34.25 -2.91
N ALA A 44 -35.68 -34.67 -2.38
CA ALA A 44 -34.86 -33.82 -1.54
C ALA A 44 -34.26 -32.75 -2.46
N ALA A 45 -34.94 -31.60 -2.53
CA ALA A 45 -34.30 -30.38 -2.97
C ALA A 45 -33.05 -30.20 -2.12
N VAL A 46 -31.88 -30.40 -2.72
CA VAL A 46 -30.61 -29.97 -2.15
C VAL A 46 -30.74 -28.47 -1.97
N THR A 47 -31.01 -28.05 -0.74
CA THR A 47 -30.88 -26.65 -0.36
C THR A 47 -29.39 -26.35 -0.45
N VAL A 48 -28.97 -25.90 -1.63
CA VAL A 48 -27.70 -25.19 -1.78
C VAL A 48 -27.85 -23.98 -0.87
N LEU A 49 -27.23 -24.07 0.31
CA LEU A 49 -27.02 -22.91 1.16
C LEU A 49 -26.39 -21.83 0.26
N PRO A 50 -26.90 -20.60 0.27
CA PRO A 50 -26.32 -19.54 -0.52
C PRO A 50 -24.84 -19.44 -0.14
N SER A 51 -23.96 -19.61 -1.12
CA SER A 51 -22.57 -19.22 -0.97
C SER A 51 -22.57 -17.77 -0.50
N ALA A 52 -21.99 -17.51 0.67
CA ALA A 52 -21.77 -16.16 1.14
C ALA A 52 -21.15 -15.34 0.00
N ALA A 53 -21.72 -14.17 -0.27
CA ALA A 53 -21.28 -13.27 -1.32
C ALA A 53 -19.75 -13.09 -1.25
N PRO A 54 -19.04 -13.08 -2.40
CA PRO A 54 -17.62 -12.74 -2.43
C PRO A 54 -17.43 -11.36 -1.80
N GLY A 55 -16.40 -11.24 -0.96
CA GLY A 55 -16.19 -10.17 -0.02
C GLY A 55 -16.50 -8.76 -0.53
N ALA A 56 -17.19 -7.98 0.31
CA ALA A 56 -17.08 -6.53 0.26
C ALA A 56 -15.59 -6.19 0.32
N ALA A 57 -15.04 -5.72 -0.79
CA ALA A 57 -13.66 -5.25 -0.82
C ALA A 57 -13.56 -4.09 0.18
N ALA A 58 -12.58 -4.16 1.09
CA ALA A 58 -12.30 -3.04 1.96
C ALA A 58 -11.96 -1.83 1.07
N LEU A 59 -12.54 -0.66 1.36
CA LEU A 59 -12.26 0.60 0.66
C LEU A 59 -11.01 1.25 1.24
N HIS A 60 -10.37 2.18 0.53
CA HIS A 60 -9.25 2.94 1.07
C HIS A 60 -9.67 3.74 2.31
N GLY A 61 -8.82 3.69 3.33
CA GLY A 61 -9.12 4.24 4.65
C GLY A 61 -10.03 3.37 5.54
N ALA A 62 -10.47 2.18 5.09
CA ALA A 62 -11.17 1.21 5.92
C ALA A 62 -10.26 0.60 7.01
N GLU A 63 -10.88 -0.09 7.97
CA GLU A 63 -10.14 -0.78 9.03
C GLU A 63 -9.34 -1.94 8.45
N LEU A 64 -8.05 -2.00 8.79
CA LEU A 64 -7.17 -3.09 8.41
C LEU A 64 -7.02 -4.06 9.59
N ARG A 65 -7.16 -5.36 9.30
CA ARG A 65 -6.98 -6.43 10.28
C ARG A 65 -5.66 -6.28 11.05
N GLY A 66 -5.71 -6.38 12.37
CA GLY A 66 -4.55 -6.20 13.24
C GLY A 66 -4.20 -4.77 13.65
N MET A 67 -4.78 -3.74 13.01
CA MET A 67 -4.45 -2.34 13.33
C MET A 67 -4.73 -1.96 14.80
N TYR A 68 -5.73 -2.59 15.42
CA TYR A 68 -6.10 -2.36 16.82
C TYR A 68 -5.32 -3.22 17.83
N LEU A 69 -4.36 -4.03 17.39
CA LEU A 69 -3.46 -4.73 18.31
C LEU A 69 -2.74 -3.70 19.22
N ALA A 70 -2.28 -2.60 18.62
CA ALA A 70 -1.57 -1.52 19.30
C ALA A 70 -2.33 -0.88 20.47
N SER A 71 -3.67 -0.84 20.43
CA SER A 71 -4.47 -0.29 21.53
C SER A 71 -4.80 -1.32 22.61
N LYS A 72 -4.68 -2.61 22.32
CA LYS A 72 -4.86 -3.69 23.30
C LYS A 72 -3.58 -4.04 24.04
N ASP A 73 -2.50 -4.17 23.27
CA ASP A 73 -1.17 -4.46 23.77
C ASP A 73 -0.14 -3.68 22.93
N ARG A 74 0.41 -2.60 23.52
CA ARG A 74 1.37 -1.71 22.85
C ARG A 74 2.72 -2.36 22.59
N VAL A 75 3.06 -3.44 23.30
CA VAL A 75 4.34 -4.14 23.12
C VAL A 75 4.24 -5.28 22.12
N ALA A 76 3.03 -5.81 21.91
CA ALA A 76 2.74 -6.80 20.88
C ALA A 76 2.90 -6.22 19.47
N GLU A 77 3.37 -7.08 18.57
CA GLU A 77 3.61 -6.76 17.16
C GLU A 77 3.12 -7.92 16.31
N GLY A 78 2.13 -7.65 15.47
CA GLY A 78 1.64 -8.54 14.43
C GLY A 78 1.88 -7.91 13.06
N ARG A 79 0.85 -7.89 12.22
CA ARG A 79 0.83 -7.08 10.99
C ARG A 79 1.05 -5.60 11.28
N PHE A 80 0.46 -5.12 12.37
CA PHE A 80 0.67 -3.79 12.90
C PHE A 80 1.39 -3.82 14.25
N GLY A 81 2.07 -2.74 14.55
CA GLY A 81 2.77 -2.52 15.81
C GLY A 81 2.94 -1.03 16.11
N VAL A 82 3.68 -0.71 17.17
CA VAL A 82 3.89 0.67 17.64
C VAL A 82 5.37 1.03 17.49
N MET A 83 5.67 2.14 16.82
CA MET A 83 7.04 2.66 16.69
C MET A 83 7.54 3.21 18.03
N PHE A 84 6.70 3.94 18.77
CA PHE A 84 7.06 4.58 20.04
C PHE A 84 6.42 3.89 21.26
N LYS A 85 6.78 2.62 21.50
CA LYS A 85 6.16 1.76 22.53
C LYS A 85 6.10 2.37 23.94
N LYS A 86 7.06 3.22 24.30
CA LYS A 86 7.16 3.85 25.63
C LYS A 86 6.28 5.09 25.80
N LEU A 87 5.74 5.65 24.72
CA LEU A 87 4.87 6.83 24.80
C LEU A 87 3.44 6.39 25.12
N PRO A 88 2.74 7.10 26.03
CA PRO A 88 1.34 6.81 26.31
C PRO A 88 0.45 7.24 25.13
N PRO A 89 -0.74 6.63 24.96
CA PRO A 89 -1.70 7.07 23.96
C PRO A 89 -2.24 8.48 24.32
N PHE A 90 -2.49 9.29 23.30
CA PHE A 90 -3.20 10.56 23.43
C PHE A 90 -4.68 10.36 23.08
N ALA A 91 -5.55 10.53 24.06
CA ALA A 91 -6.98 10.26 23.95
C ALA A 91 -7.82 11.49 24.35
N PRO A 92 -7.81 12.56 23.53
CA PRO A 92 -8.67 13.72 23.78
C PRO A 92 -10.16 13.33 23.67
N ARG A 93 -11.04 14.22 24.13
CA ARG A 93 -12.49 14.04 23.98
C ARG A 93 -12.88 14.07 22.50
N ASP A 94 -13.96 13.37 22.15
CA ASP A 94 -14.39 13.24 20.75
C ASP A 94 -14.93 14.56 20.17
N ASP A 95 -15.52 15.41 21.00
CA ASP A 95 -15.99 16.75 20.60
C ASP A 95 -14.84 17.67 20.16
N LEU A 96 -13.67 17.58 20.81
CA LEU A 96 -12.46 18.29 20.40
C LEU A 96 -11.96 17.82 19.04
N LEU A 97 -11.97 16.50 18.81
CA LEU A 97 -11.52 15.89 17.55
C LEU A 97 -12.46 16.25 16.40
N ASP A 98 -13.77 16.19 16.63
CA ASP A 98 -14.80 16.58 15.65
C ASP A 98 -14.73 18.09 15.34
N GLY A 99 -14.65 18.93 16.37
CA GLY A 99 -14.49 20.37 16.22
C GLY A 99 -13.25 20.74 15.41
N LEU A 100 -12.09 20.17 15.74
CA LEU A 100 -10.86 20.37 14.97
C LEU A 100 -11.02 19.91 13.52
N ALA A 101 -11.52 18.69 13.30
CA ALA A 101 -11.69 18.12 11.97
C ALA A 101 -12.55 19.00 11.05
N ARG A 102 -13.60 19.63 11.57
CA ARG A 102 -14.45 20.55 10.79
C ARG A 102 -13.74 21.83 10.37
N THR A 103 -12.72 22.25 11.10
CA THR A 103 -11.85 23.38 10.68
C THR A 103 -10.87 22.99 9.58
N MET A 104 -10.67 21.69 9.32
CA MET A 104 -9.70 21.17 8.36
C MET A 104 -10.25 21.09 6.94
N VAL A 105 -11.29 21.85 6.59
CA VAL A 105 -11.85 21.89 5.24
C VAL A 105 -11.50 23.22 4.59
N GLU A 106 -11.09 23.17 3.33
CA GLU A 106 -10.87 24.37 2.52
C GLU A 106 -12.21 25.01 2.13
N ASP A 107 -12.27 26.33 2.24
CA ASP A 107 -13.42 27.11 1.81
C ASP A 107 -13.34 27.34 0.30
N GLN A 108 -13.83 26.37 -0.47
CA GLN A 108 -13.90 26.43 -1.93
C GLN A 108 -15.26 25.98 -2.41
N THR A 109 -16.18 26.93 -2.53
CA THR A 109 -17.50 26.70 -3.12
C THR A 109 -17.47 26.65 -4.64
N VAL A 110 -16.40 27.15 -5.28
CA VAL A 110 -16.23 27.18 -6.74
C VAL A 110 -15.04 26.32 -7.16
N PRO A 111 -15.25 25.29 -8.00
CA PRO A 111 -14.18 24.44 -8.52
C PRO A 111 -13.42 25.16 -9.65
N ASP A 112 -12.45 25.99 -9.29
CA ASP A 112 -11.55 26.64 -10.24
C ASP A 112 -10.09 26.42 -9.81
N ASP A 113 -9.31 25.88 -10.75
CA ASP A 113 -7.91 25.48 -10.56
C ASP A 113 -7.03 26.65 -10.11
N SER A 114 -7.38 27.87 -10.52
CA SER A 114 -6.65 29.10 -10.16
C SER A 114 -6.76 29.46 -8.67
N PHE A 115 -7.81 28.99 -7.98
CA PHE A 115 -8.01 29.21 -6.55
C PHE A 115 -7.51 28.05 -5.69
N LEU A 116 -7.06 26.94 -6.29
CA LEU A 116 -6.54 25.80 -5.54
C LEU A 116 -5.19 26.14 -4.90
N ASN A 117 -5.09 25.98 -3.58
CA ASN A 117 -3.83 26.10 -2.86
C ASN A 117 -2.91 24.90 -3.21
N THR A 118 -2.14 25.04 -4.28
CA THR A 118 -1.32 23.96 -4.86
C THR A 118 0.16 24.08 -4.51
N SER A 119 0.83 22.93 -4.45
CA SER A 119 2.29 22.85 -4.27
C SER A 119 3.00 23.03 -5.62
N PRO A 120 3.86 24.05 -5.81
CA PRO A 120 4.66 24.18 -7.03
C PRO A 120 5.67 23.03 -7.22
N ARG A 121 6.10 22.38 -6.14
CA ARG A 121 7.14 21.33 -6.15
C ARG A 121 6.63 19.98 -6.66
N LEU A 122 5.39 19.62 -6.36
CA LEU A 122 4.84 18.28 -6.59
C LEU A 122 4.09 18.18 -7.93
N PHE A 123 3.63 16.98 -8.26
CA PHE A 123 2.75 16.72 -9.41
C PHE A 123 1.56 15.87 -8.96
N ALA A 124 0.37 16.15 -9.49
CA ALA A 124 -0.88 15.59 -8.99
C ALA A 124 -0.95 14.05 -9.11
N GLY A 125 -0.18 13.44 -10.02
CA GLY A 125 -0.06 11.98 -10.12
C GLY A 125 0.54 11.31 -8.89
N PHE A 126 1.36 12.02 -8.10
CA PHE A 126 1.94 11.47 -6.87
C PHE A 126 0.91 11.21 -5.76
N THR A 127 -0.27 11.81 -5.83
CA THR A 127 -1.41 11.45 -4.96
C THR A 127 -1.79 9.98 -5.14
N PHE A 128 -1.98 9.55 -6.39
CA PHE A 128 -2.45 8.21 -6.72
C PHE A 128 -1.33 7.17 -6.70
N ILE A 129 -0.10 7.57 -7.03
CA ILE A 129 1.08 6.72 -6.82
C ILE A 129 1.25 6.42 -5.32
N GLY A 130 1.10 7.42 -4.45
CA GLY A 130 1.14 7.22 -3.00
C GLY A 130 0.05 6.28 -2.50
N GLN A 131 -1.17 6.41 -3.02
CA GLN A 131 -2.28 5.50 -2.72
C GLN A 131 -1.99 4.07 -3.18
N PHE A 132 -1.44 3.88 -4.39
CA PHE A 132 -1.02 2.56 -4.87
C PHE A 132 0.09 1.94 -4.00
N ILE A 133 1.07 2.75 -3.56
CA ILE A 133 2.12 2.30 -2.62
C ILE A 133 1.50 1.89 -1.28
N ASP A 134 0.55 2.66 -0.72
CA ASP A 134 -0.17 2.28 0.50
C ASP A 134 -0.86 0.93 0.33
N HIS A 135 -1.53 0.72 -0.80
CA HIS A 135 -2.21 -0.52 -1.10
C HIS A 135 -1.24 -1.70 -1.16
N ASP A 136 -0.08 -1.56 -1.79
CA ASP A 136 0.94 -2.60 -1.86
C ASP A 136 1.49 -2.97 -0.47
N ILE A 137 1.97 -1.99 0.29
CA ILE A 137 2.61 -2.24 1.59
C ILE A 137 1.61 -2.61 2.69
N THR A 138 0.32 -2.35 2.50
CA THR A 138 -0.74 -2.72 3.44
C THR A 138 -1.63 -3.84 2.92
N PHE A 139 -1.33 -4.51 1.81
CA PHE A 139 -2.23 -5.56 1.32
C PHE A 139 -2.28 -6.76 2.31
N ASP A 140 -3.46 -7.39 2.44
CA ASP A 140 -3.64 -8.62 3.23
C ASP A 140 -4.67 -9.52 2.56
N ASN A 141 -4.18 -10.56 1.89
CA ASN A 141 -4.97 -11.56 1.19
C ASN A 141 -5.20 -12.84 2.02
N THR A 142 -5.00 -12.77 3.34
CA THR A 142 -5.24 -13.92 4.22
C THR A 142 -6.70 -14.40 4.08
N PRO A 143 -6.98 -15.71 3.88
CA PRO A 143 -8.35 -16.19 3.75
C PRO A 143 -9.24 -15.81 4.94
N LEU A 144 -10.51 -15.49 4.70
CA LEU A 144 -11.43 -14.97 5.73
C LEU A 144 -11.51 -15.84 6.99
N ALA A 145 -11.57 -17.17 6.84
CA ALA A 145 -11.58 -18.10 7.98
C ALA A 145 -10.32 -17.95 8.86
N GLN A 146 -9.16 -17.71 8.25
CA GLN A 146 -7.92 -17.43 8.98
C GLN A 146 -7.90 -16.02 9.57
N GLN A 147 -8.54 -15.04 8.91
CA GLN A 147 -8.72 -13.71 9.48
C GLN A 147 -9.59 -13.73 10.74
N GLN A 148 -10.66 -14.53 10.75
CA GLN A 148 -11.53 -14.69 11.91
C GLN A 148 -10.82 -15.42 13.05
N ALA A 149 -9.96 -16.38 12.74
CA ALA A 149 -9.15 -17.10 13.73
C ALA A 149 -8.01 -16.24 14.33
N ASP A 150 -7.48 -15.27 13.58
CA ASP A 150 -6.44 -14.33 14.01
C ASP A 150 -6.83 -12.88 13.66
N PRO A 151 -7.78 -12.29 14.42
CA PRO A 151 -8.33 -10.96 14.13
C PRO A 151 -7.32 -9.83 14.38
N TYR A 152 -6.32 -10.07 15.23
CA TYR A 152 -5.23 -9.13 15.48
C TYR A 152 -4.05 -9.32 14.54
N ALA A 153 -4.12 -10.28 13.61
CA ALA A 153 -3.08 -10.55 12.64
C ALA A 153 -1.71 -10.72 13.32
N THR A 154 -1.64 -11.51 14.39
CA THR A 154 -0.42 -11.76 15.19
C THR A 154 0.36 -12.97 14.70
N ILE A 155 -0.31 -13.91 14.04
CA ILE A 155 0.23 -15.20 13.60
C ILE A 155 0.17 -15.28 12.08
N ASN A 156 -1.02 -15.20 11.50
CA ASN A 156 -1.25 -15.39 10.07
C ASN A 156 -1.55 -14.05 9.42
N PHE A 157 -0.50 -13.43 8.90
CA PHE A 157 -0.59 -12.14 8.23
C PHE A 157 0.45 -11.99 7.16
N ARG A 158 0.07 -11.26 6.12
CA ARG A 158 0.99 -10.81 5.09
C ARG A 158 1.90 -9.73 5.66
N THR A 159 3.21 -9.89 5.49
CA THR A 159 4.18 -8.88 5.90
C THR A 159 4.15 -7.68 4.94
N PRO A 160 4.21 -6.45 5.43
CA PRO A 160 4.28 -5.25 4.58
C PRO A 160 5.56 -5.25 3.73
N ARG A 161 5.43 -5.33 2.41
CA ARG A 161 6.56 -5.41 1.45
C ARG A 161 6.24 -4.62 0.17
N TYR A 162 7.28 -4.33 -0.61
CA TYR A 162 7.18 -3.72 -1.93
C TYR A 162 7.32 -4.76 -3.04
N ASP A 163 6.57 -5.84 -2.96
CA ASP A 163 6.77 -6.99 -3.82
C ASP A 163 5.76 -7.09 -4.97
N LEU A 164 4.90 -6.07 -5.12
CA LEU A 164 3.86 -5.93 -6.15
C LEU A 164 2.89 -7.11 -6.17
N ASP A 165 2.71 -7.75 -5.03
CA ASP A 165 1.77 -8.84 -4.91
C ASP A 165 0.29 -8.38 -4.98
N SER A 166 0.07 -7.08 -4.82
CA SER A 166 -1.15 -6.36 -5.19
C SER A 166 -1.47 -6.45 -6.69
N VAL A 167 -0.47 -6.77 -7.53
CA VAL A 167 -0.57 -6.97 -9.00
C VAL A 167 -0.41 -8.45 -9.38
N TYR A 168 0.55 -9.16 -8.78
CA TYR A 168 0.87 -10.54 -9.16
C TYR A 168 0.06 -11.61 -8.41
N GLY A 169 -0.62 -11.27 -7.31
CA GLY A 169 -1.25 -12.27 -6.45
C GLY A 169 -0.26 -13.37 -6.04
N ARG A 170 -0.69 -14.62 -6.14
CA ARG A 170 0.13 -15.83 -5.87
C ARG A 170 0.81 -16.41 -7.11
N GLY A 171 0.83 -15.69 -8.24
CA GLY A 171 1.48 -16.13 -9.47
C GLY A 171 0.56 -16.94 -10.40
N PRO A 172 1.00 -17.16 -11.66
CA PRO A 172 0.17 -17.72 -12.72
C PRO A 172 -0.29 -19.16 -12.48
N ALA A 173 0.44 -19.94 -11.68
CA ALA A 173 0.05 -21.31 -11.34
C ALA A 173 -1.07 -21.39 -10.29
N ALA A 174 -1.11 -20.44 -9.35
CA ALA A 174 -2.06 -20.46 -8.24
C ALA A 174 -3.30 -19.61 -8.51
N GLU A 175 -3.13 -18.47 -9.19
CA GLU A 175 -4.18 -17.51 -9.49
C GLU A 175 -4.11 -17.10 -10.98
N PRO A 176 -4.37 -18.04 -11.91
CA PRO A 176 -4.19 -17.83 -13.35
C PRO A 176 -5.10 -16.75 -13.94
N GLN A 177 -6.18 -16.37 -13.27
CA GLN A 177 -7.14 -15.38 -13.76
C GLN A 177 -6.56 -13.97 -13.96
N PHE A 178 -5.39 -13.67 -13.37
CA PHE A 178 -4.70 -12.39 -13.54
C PHE A 178 -3.74 -12.36 -14.75
N TYR A 179 -3.56 -13.50 -15.41
CA TYR A 179 -2.53 -13.72 -16.42
C TYR A 179 -3.13 -14.02 -17.78
N ASP A 180 -2.39 -13.69 -18.84
CA ASP A 180 -2.83 -13.96 -20.20
C ASP A 180 -2.84 -15.49 -20.43
N PRO A 181 -3.99 -16.10 -20.78
CA PRO A 181 -4.06 -17.54 -21.00
C PRO A 181 -3.24 -18.00 -22.21
N ALA A 182 -2.96 -17.12 -23.18
CA ALA A 182 -2.10 -17.41 -24.32
C ALA A 182 -0.60 -17.22 -23.99
N ASP A 183 -0.29 -16.39 -22.99
CA ASP A 183 1.06 -16.12 -22.53
C ASP A 183 1.11 -15.93 -21.00
N PRO A 184 1.20 -17.01 -20.20
CA PRO A 184 1.15 -16.93 -18.74
C PRO A 184 2.32 -16.18 -18.08
N ASP A 185 3.36 -15.81 -18.84
CA ASP A 185 4.40 -14.92 -18.33
C ASP A 185 3.89 -13.46 -18.26
N LYS A 186 2.83 -13.10 -18.98
CA LYS A 186 2.22 -11.76 -19.05
C LYS A 186 0.95 -11.65 -18.21
N LEU A 187 0.72 -10.46 -17.69
CA LEU A 187 -0.53 -10.08 -17.02
C LEU A 187 -1.62 -9.79 -18.05
N LEU A 188 -2.85 -10.20 -17.74
CA LEU A 188 -3.99 -10.08 -18.63
C LEU A 188 -4.45 -8.62 -18.73
N LEU A 189 -4.52 -8.13 -19.97
CA LEU A 189 -5.14 -6.85 -20.33
C LEU A 189 -6.08 -7.10 -21.51
N THR A 190 -7.27 -6.52 -21.46
CA THR A 190 -8.33 -6.74 -22.46
C THR A 190 -8.95 -5.43 -22.89
N LEU A 191 -9.50 -5.38 -24.11
CA LEU A 191 -10.41 -4.29 -24.46
C LEU A 191 -11.69 -4.43 -23.64
N ASN A 192 -12.06 -3.38 -22.93
CA ASN A 192 -13.31 -3.32 -22.20
C ASN A 192 -14.49 -2.96 -23.11
N VAL A 193 -15.69 -2.91 -22.54
CA VAL A 193 -16.94 -2.57 -23.25
C VAL A 193 -16.94 -1.18 -23.90
N ASN A 194 -16.02 -0.30 -23.51
CA ASN A 194 -15.87 1.06 -24.06
C ASN A 194 -14.75 1.14 -25.12
N GLY A 195 -14.17 0.01 -25.54
CA GLY A 195 -13.05 -0.02 -26.49
C GLY A 195 -11.72 0.45 -25.92
N VAL A 196 -11.58 0.55 -24.60
CA VAL A 196 -10.35 0.96 -23.91
C VAL A 196 -9.62 -0.28 -23.40
N VAL A 197 -8.29 -0.33 -23.57
CA VAL A 197 -7.47 -1.36 -22.91
C VAL A 197 -7.54 -1.18 -21.39
N ASP A 198 -7.94 -2.23 -20.70
CA ASP A 198 -8.29 -2.26 -19.28
C ASP A 198 -7.82 -3.57 -18.64
N LEU A 199 -7.91 -3.63 -17.31
CA LEU A 199 -7.81 -4.87 -16.54
C LEU A 199 -9.07 -5.74 -16.80
N PRO A 200 -8.98 -7.08 -16.66
CA PRO A 200 -10.14 -7.95 -16.82
C PRO A 200 -11.26 -7.53 -15.86
N ARG A 201 -12.50 -7.53 -16.34
CA ARG A 201 -13.69 -7.13 -15.57
C ARG A 201 -14.61 -8.33 -15.32
N ASP A 202 -15.24 -8.38 -14.16
CA ASP A 202 -16.32 -9.31 -13.90
C ASP A 202 -17.66 -8.83 -14.52
N ALA A 203 -18.72 -9.62 -14.36
CA ALA A 203 -20.04 -9.28 -14.89
C ALA A 203 -20.66 -8.01 -14.28
N SER A 204 -20.17 -7.56 -13.11
CA SER A 204 -20.57 -6.30 -12.47
C SER A 204 -19.71 -5.10 -12.90
N GLY A 205 -18.69 -5.33 -13.73
CA GLY A 205 -17.77 -4.29 -14.19
C GLY A 205 -16.59 -4.03 -13.26
N ARG A 206 -16.45 -4.78 -12.17
CA ARG A 206 -15.33 -4.65 -11.23
C ARG A 206 -14.08 -5.33 -11.77
N ALA A 207 -12.91 -4.77 -11.49
CA ALA A 207 -11.65 -5.34 -11.91
C ALA A 207 -11.37 -6.67 -11.19
N ILE A 208 -10.95 -7.68 -11.95
CA ILE A 208 -10.45 -8.96 -11.46
C ILE A 208 -8.95 -8.77 -11.21
N VAL A 209 -8.62 -8.27 -10.02
CA VAL A 209 -7.24 -8.00 -9.58
C VAL A 209 -6.99 -8.53 -8.17
N PRO A 210 -5.73 -8.78 -7.75
CA PRO A 210 -5.44 -9.25 -6.40
C PRO A 210 -5.89 -8.26 -5.31
N GLU A 211 -5.49 -7.00 -5.43
CA GLU A 211 -5.85 -5.92 -4.49
C GLU A 211 -7.00 -5.09 -5.04
N ALA A 212 -8.22 -5.41 -4.59
CA ALA A 212 -9.45 -4.78 -5.06
C ALA A 212 -9.53 -3.26 -4.79
N ARG A 213 -8.80 -2.73 -3.79
CA ARG A 213 -8.71 -1.28 -3.56
C ARG A 213 -8.13 -0.52 -4.73
N ASN A 214 -7.30 -1.17 -5.56
CA ASN A 214 -6.77 -0.53 -6.76
C ASN A 214 -7.85 -0.21 -7.81
N ASP A 215 -9.04 -0.80 -7.72
CA ASP A 215 -10.17 -0.50 -8.59
C ASP A 215 -11.13 0.56 -8.03
N GLU A 216 -10.89 1.15 -6.85
CA GLU A 216 -11.85 2.10 -6.28
C GLU A 216 -11.83 3.48 -6.96
N ASN A 217 -10.73 3.81 -7.64
CA ASN A 217 -10.49 5.09 -8.29
C ASN A 217 -9.92 4.89 -9.70
N LEU A 218 -10.48 5.60 -10.69
CA LEU A 218 -10.11 5.44 -12.10
C LEU A 218 -8.66 5.80 -12.42
N ILE A 219 -7.99 6.65 -11.63
CA ILE A 219 -6.56 6.94 -11.85
C ILE A 219 -5.70 5.82 -11.25
N VAL A 220 -6.07 5.28 -10.08
CA VAL A 220 -5.35 4.17 -9.45
C VAL A 220 -5.43 2.91 -10.31
N VAL A 221 -6.60 2.56 -10.83
CA VAL A 221 -6.77 1.37 -11.69
C VAL A 221 -6.01 1.51 -13.01
N GLN A 222 -5.91 2.73 -13.55
CA GLN A 222 -5.09 3.02 -14.73
C GLN A 222 -3.60 2.98 -14.43
N PHE A 223 -3.17 3.35 -13.21
CA PHE A 223 -1.79 3.14 -12.77
C PHE A 223 -1.47 1.65 -12.60
N HIS A 224 -2.37 0.87 -12.00
CA HIS A 224 -2.25 -0.59 -11.91
C HIS A 224 -2.11 -1.21 -13.31
N LYS A 225 -2.97 -0.81 -14.25
CA LYS A 225 -2.85 -1.19 -15.66
C LYS A 225 -1.46 -0.87 -16.23
N ALA A 226 -0.92 0.32 -15.95
CA ALA A 226 0.41 0.70 -16.44
C ALA A 226 1.53 -0.15 -15.82
N VAL A 227 1.43 -0.57 -14.56
CA VAL A 227 2.36 -1.52 -13.94
C VAL A 227 2.26 -2.89 -14.62
N ALA A 228 1.06 -3.36 -14.98
CA ALA A 228 0.88 -4.59 -15.75
C ALA A 228 1.49 -4.49 -17.16
N GLN A 229 1.33 -3.35 -17.84
CA GLN A 229 1.97 -3.07 -19.13
C GLN A 229 3.51 -3.05 -19.00
N PHE A 230 4.03 -2.45 -17.93
CA PHE A 230 5.46 -2.43 -17.63
C PHE A 230 6.02 -3.84 -17.46
N HIS A 231 5.34 -4.70 -16.70
CA HIS A 231 5.68 -6.12 -16.58
C HIS A 231 5.66 -6.85 -17.93
N ASN A 232 4.61 -6.65 -18.73
CA ASN A 232 4.50 -7.31 -20.04
C ASN A 232 5.64 -6.90 -20.99
N ARG A 233 6.08 -5.63 -20.94
CA ARG A 233 7.27 -5.15 -21.65
C ARG A 233 8.57 -5.72 -21.08
N MET A 234 8.66 -5.93 -19.76
CA MET A 234 9.79 -6.60 -19.14
C MET A 234 9.91 -8.07 -19.56
N VAL A 235 8.79 -8.77 -19.72
CA VAL A 235 8.75 -10.13 -20.27
C VAL A 235 9.37 -10.15 -21.66
N ASP A 236 8.96 -9.23 -22.54
CA ASP A 236 9.49 -9.11 -23.89
C ASP A 236 10.99 -8.77 -23.89
N HIS A 237 11.40 -7.84 -23.02
CA HIS A 237 12.81 -7.48 -22.84
C HIS A 237 13.66 -8.68 -22.41
N VAL A 238 13.24 -9.40 -21.36
CA VAL A 238 13.93 -10.59 -20.82
C VAL A 238 14.04 -11.70 -21.85
N ARG A 239 12.98 -11.94 -22.65
CA ARG A 239 13.02 -12.88 -23.78
C ARG A 239 14.02 -12.44 -24.85
N GLY A 240 14.07 -11.15 -25.16
CA GLY A 240 15.04 -10.57 -26.08
C GLY A 240 16.49 -10.73 -25.62
N GLN A 241 16.74 -10.87 -24.32
CA GLN A 241 18.05 -11.20 -23.75
C GLN A 241 18.41 -12.71 -23.80
N GLY A 242 17.53 -13.55 -24.36
CA GLY A 242 17.77 -14.99 -24.47
C GLY A 242 17.62 -15.76 -23.15
N VAL A 243 16.94 -15.20 -22.15
CA VAL A 243 16.64 -15.91 -20.90
C VAL A 243 15.76 -17.12 -21.20
N ARG A 244 16.13 -18.26 -20.61
CA ARG A 244 15.40 -19.53 -20.72
C ARG A 244 13.93 -19.36 -20.33
N ARG A 245 13.01 -19.97 -21.10
CA ARG A 245 11.55 -19.78 -20.99
C ARG A 245 11.03 -19.89 -19.56
N GLU A 246 11.43 -20.92 -18.83
CA GLU A 246 11.02 -21.19 -17.45
C GLU A 246 11.51 -20.16 -16.42
N TRP A 247 12.43 -19.27 -16.79
CA TRP A 247 12.95 -18.19 -15.96
C TRP A 247 12.42 -16.81 -16.37
N VAL A 248 11.68 -16.72 -17.49
CA VAL A 248 11.22 -15.44 -18.04
C VAL A 248 10.31 -14.71 -17.05
N PHE A 249 9.25 -15.36 -16.57
CA PHE A 249 8.30 -14.74 -15.65
C PHE A 249 8.98 -14.19 -14.39
N GLU A 250 9.73 -15.03 -13.66
CA GLU A 250 10.35 -14.61 -12.41
C GLU A 250 11.46 -13.57 -12.63
N SER A 251 12.16 -13.61 -13.76
CA SER A 251 13.15 -12.58 -14.11
C SER A 251 12.48 -11.23 -14.40
N ALA A 252 11.40 -11.23 -15.19
CA ALA A 252 10.61 -10.03 -15.49
C ALA A 252 9.97 -9.46 -14.22
N ARG A 253 9.32 -10.31 -13.42
CA ARG A 253 8.72 -9.96 -12.13
C ARG A 253 9.73 -9.32 -11.19
N ARG A 254 10.94 -9.90 -11.06
CA ARG A 254 12.02 -9.34 -10.25
C ARG A 254 12.44 -7.96 -10.75
N LEU A 255 12.68 -7.80 -12.05
CA LEU A 255 13.07 -6.51 -12.63
C LEU A 255 11.97 -5.45 -12.47
N THR A 256 10.70 -5.82 -12.70
CA THR A 256 9.57 -4.92 -12.49
C THR A 256 9.52 -4.43 -11.05
N ARG A 257 9.63 -5.35 -10.09
CA ARG A 257 9.68 -5.05 -8.65
C ARG A 257 10.85 -4.11 -8.32
N TRP A 258 12.06 -4.41 -8.78
CA TRP A 258 13.24 -3.61 -8.44
C TRP A 258 13.16 -2.18 -9.00
N HIS A 259 12.63 -2.01 -10.21
CA HIS A 259 12.38 -0.67 -10.78
C HIS A 259 11.30 0.09 -10.01
N TYR A 260 10.22 -0.58 -9.60
CA TYR A 260 9.19 0.01 -8.73
C TYR A 260 9.77 0.44 -7.39
N GLN A 261 10.50 -0.43 -6.70
CA GLN A 261 11.17 -0.14 -5.43
C GLN A 261 12.17 1.01 -5.55
N TRP A 262 12.91 1.05 -6.66
CA TRP A 262 13.83 2.15 -6.97
C TRP A 262 13.08 3.47 -7.12
N ALA A 263 11.99 3.50 -7.91
CA ALA A 263 11.17 4.70 -8.10
C ALA A 263 10.51 5.16 -6.78
N VAL A 264 10.09 4.24 -5.92
CA VAL A 264 9.60 4.59 -4.57
C VAL A 264 10.69 5.33 -3.77
N THR A 265 11.92 4.81 -3.77
CA THR A 265 13.01 5.33 -2.94
C THR A 265 13.66 6.59 -3.50
N HIS A 266 13.76 6.71 -4.82
CA HIS A 266 14.54 7.75 -5.49
C HIS A 266 13.69 8.81 -6.21
N ASP A 267 12.39 8.58 -6.43
CA ASP A 267 11.48 9.55 -7.05
C ASP A 267 10.36 9.95 -6.10
N PHE A 268 9.57 9.01 -5.58
CA PHE A 268 8.46 9.32 -4.67
C PHE A 268 8.95 9.89 -3.34
N LEU A 269 9.80 9.17 -2.63
CA LEU A 269 10.16 9.51 -1.25
C LEU A 269 10.84 10.88 -1.10
N PRO A 270 11.89 11.24 -1.88
CA PRO A 270 12.58 12.52 -1.74
C PRO A 270 11.67 13.74 -2.01
N ARG A 271 10.60 13.58 -2.80
CA ARG A 271 9.62 14.64 -3.04
C ARG A 271 8.92 15.07 -1.75
N PHE A 272 8.56 14.10 -0.90
CA PHE A 272 7.76 14.31 0.30
C PHE A 272 8.57 14.49 1.59
N VAL A 273 9.75 13.88 1.71
CA VAL A 273 10.56 13.94 2.96
C VAL A 273 11.82 14.80 2.82
N GLY A 274 12.23 15.11 1.58
CA GLY A 274 13.39 15.93 1.28
C GLY A 274 14.74 15.23 1.41
N ASP A 275 15.75 15.85 0.77
CA ASP A 275 17.08 15.26 0.59
C ASP A 275 17.86 15.11 1.89
N ALA A 276 17.49 15.86 2.93
CA ALA A 276 18.08 15.73 4.28
C ALA A 276 17.75 14.38 4.96
N LEU A 277 16.66 13.72 4.54
CA LEU A 277 16.32 12.38 5.01
C LEU A 277 16.73 11.31 4.00
N VAL A 278 16.52 11.53 2.70
CA VAL A 278 16.74 10.54 1.65
C VAL A 278 17.41 11.17 0.44
N GLY A 279 18.61 10.70 0.07
CA GLY A 279 19.34 11.21 -1.09
C GLY A 279 20.86 11.15 -0.91
N PRO A 280 21.64 11.96 -1.63
CA PRO A 280 23.12 11.93 -1.55
C PRO A 280 23.69 12.27 -0.16
N SER A 281 22.93 13.02 0.64
CA SER A 281 23.31 13.44 2.01
C SER A 281 22.26 13.07 3.06
N GLY A 282 21.35 12.15 2.73
CA GLY A 282 20.23 11.78 3.59
C GLY A 282 20.68 11.13 4.91
N THR A 283 19.97 11.46 5.99
CA THR A 283 20.23 10.88 7.32
C THR A 283 19.57 9.52 7.54
N VAL A 284 18.54 9.16 6.76
CA VAL A 284 17.86 7.86 6.81
C VAL A 284 18.35 6.93 5.71
N TYR A 285 18.45 7.45 4.48
CA TYR A 285 18.96 6.71 3.32
C TYR A 285 19.96 7.56 2.56
N LYS A 286 21.17 7.04 2.40
CA LYS A 286 22.27 7.72 1.70
C LYS A 286 22.88 6.84 0.63
N GLU A 287 22.77 7.28 -0.62
CA GLU A 287 23.51 6.69 -1.74
C GLU A 287 25.02 6.93 -1.58
N VAL A 288 25.81 5.88 -1.82
CA VAL A 288 27.27 5.96 -1.79
C VAL A 288 27.82 5.40 -3.10
N ALA A 289 28.60 6.21 -3.82
CA ALA A 289 29.18 5.79 -5.08
C ALA A 289 30.04 4.52 -4.91
N GLY A 290 29.73 3.48 -5.70
CA GLY A 290 30.45 2.20 -5.70
C GLY A 290 30.26 1.35 -4.43
N LYS A 291 29.30 1.67 -3.55
CA LYS A 291 29.03 0.93 -2.32
C LYS A 291 27.52 0.77 -2.10
N PRO A 292 27.10 -0.21 -1.29
CA PRO A 292 25.73 -0.25 -0.79
C PRO A 292 25.33 1.07 -0.11
N PRO A 293 24.06 1.49 -0.20
CA PRO A 293 23.59 2.69 0.48
C PRO A 293 23.71 2.53 1.99
N VAL A 294 23.94 3.63 2.69
CA VAL A 294 23.91 3.68 4.16
C VAL A 294 22.48 3.92 4.60
N ILE A 295 21.96 3.01 5.42
CA ILE A 295 20.60 3.08 5.97
C ILE A 295 20.68 3.23 7.49
N THR A 296 20.04 4.28 8.01
CA THR A 296 20.01 4.56 9.45
C THR A 296 18.56 4.69 9.91
N LEU A 297 18.10 3.69 10.66
CA LEU A 297 16.79 3.69 11.32
C LEU A 297 17.01 3.96 12.82
N SER A 298 16.60 5.12 13.31
CA SER A 298 16.79 5.49 14.73
C SER A 298 15.57 5.19 15.60
N TYR A 299 14.37 5.15 15.01
CA TYR A 299 13.11 5.03 15.74
C TYR A 299 12.35 3.76 15.34
N TYR A 300 12.34 3.44 14.05
CA TYR A 300 11.69 2.25 13.53
C TYR A 300 12.58 1.02 13.66
N ARG A 301 12.07 0.01 14.34
CA ARG A 301 12.63 -1.34 14.33
C ARG A 301 11.76 -2.18 13.42
N PRO A 302 12.19 -2.50 12.20
CA PRO A 302 11.27 -2.98 11.17
C PRO A 302 10.71 -4.36 11.43
N THR A 303 11.37 -5.16 12.27
CA THR A 303 10.98 -6.54 12.57
C THR A 303 10.48 -6.69 14.00
N ASN A 304 9.45 -7.53 14.18
CA ASN A 304 9.00 -7.96 15.49
C ASN A 304 9.99 -8.94 16.15
N LYS A 305 9.65 -9.44 17.34
CA LYS A 305 10.46 -10.43 18.10
C LYS A 305 10.81 -11.71 17.32
N ASP A 306 10.01 -12.08 16.32
CA ASP A 306 10.18 -13.27 15.49
C ASP A 306 10.90 -12.95 14.17
N GLY A 307 11.44 -11.74 14.01
CA GLY A 307 12.13 -11.29 12.81
C GLY A 307 11.20 -10.91 11.64
N ARG A 308 9.88 -10.84 11.86
CA ARG A 308 8.91 -10.53 10.79
C ARG A 308 8.65 -9.04 10.66
N PRO A 309 8.65 -8.47 9.43
CA PRO A 309 8.30 -7.08 9.22
C PRO A 309 6.89 -6.74 9.72
N PHE A 310 6.70 -5.55 10.30
CA PHE A 310 5.39 -5.03 10.72
C PHE A 310 5.19 -3.56 10.32
N MET A 311 3.93 -3.13 10.18
CA MET A 311 3.56 -1.76 9.85
C MET A 311 3.28 -0.93 11.12
N PRO A 312 4.01 0.16 11.40
CA PRO A 312 3.69 1.01 12.54
C PRO A 312 2.37 1.76 12.38
N VAL A 313 1.56 1.82 13.44
CA VAL A 313 0.32 2.62 13.41
C VAL A 313 0.58 4.12 13.28
N GLU A 314 1.72 4.63 13.77
CA GLU A 314 2.12 6.02 13.57
C GLU A 314 2.34 6.36 12.10
N PHE A 315 2.78 5.40 11.30
CA PHE A 315 2.87 5.54 9.85
C PHE A 315 1.50 5.42 9.20
N ALA A 316 0.78 4.30 9.42
CA ALA A 316 -0.44 3.97 8.69
C ALA A 316 -1.66 4.85 9.03
N VAL A 317 -1.71 5.37 10.27
CA VAL A 317 -2.87 6.11 10.79
C VAL A 317 -2.58 7.61 10.95
N ALA A 318 -1.31 8.03 10.91
CA ALA A 318 -0.96 9.44 10.97
C ALA A 318 -0.05 9.89 9.84
N ALA A 319 1.23 9.48 9.85
CA ALA A 319 2.22 10.11 8.99
C ALA A 319 1.89 9.94 7.50
N TYR A 320 1.58 8.74 7.02
CA TYR A 320 1.28 8.48 5.60
C TYR A 320 -0.09 9.03 5.15
N ARG A 321 -0.96 9.42 6.10
CA ARG A 321 -2.24 10.10 5.80
C ARG A 321 -2.06 11.56 5.37
N PHE A 322 -0.83 12.03 5.19
CA PHE A 322 -0.56 13.26 4.43
C PHE A 322 -1.12 13.18 3.00
N GLY A 323 -1.28 11.97 2.45
CA GLY A 323 -1.89 11.77 1.13
C GLY A 323 -3.27 12.40 0.98
N HIS A 324 -4.04 12.51 2.08
CA HIS A 324 -5.38 13.08 2.05
C HIS A 324 -5.41 14.60 1.79
N THR A 325 -4.39 15.35 2.22
CA THR A 325 -4.36 16.81 1.99
C THR A 325 -3.99 17.17 0.56
N ILE A 326 -3.23 16.33 -0.13
CA ILE A 326 -2.79 16.60 -1.51
C ILE A 326 -3.85 16.28 -2.58
N ILE A 327 -5.03 15.77 -2.18
CA ILE A 327 -6.16 15.42 -3.07
C ILE A 327 -6.88 16.67 -3.57
N ARG A 328 -7.03 16.80 -4.89
CA ARG A 328 -7.77 17.89 -5.53
C ARG A 328 -9.28 17.59 -5.55
N PRO A 329 -10.16 18.61 -5.57
CA PRO A 329 -11.60 18.38 -5.70
C PRO A 329 -11.98 17.80 -7.08
N PHE A 330 -11.21 18.11 -8.11
CA PHE A 330 -11.35 17.62 -9.48
C PHE A 330 -9.99 17.52 -10.18
N TYR A 331 -9.96 16.73 -11.25
CA TYR A 331 -8.76 16.45 -12.04
C TYR A 331 -9.05 16.64 -13.53
N VAL A 332 -8.03 16.93 -14.32
CA VAL A 332 -8.10 16.88 -15.77
C VAL A 332 -7.27 15.69 -16.21
N LEU A 333 -7.90 14.73 -16.89
CA LEU A 333 -7.26 13.49 -17.35
C LEU A 333 -6.83 13.60 -18.81
N ASN A 334 -7.61 14.29 -19.63
CA ASN A 334 -7.44 14.44 -21.07
C ASN A 334 -8.21 15.68 -21.57
N GLN A 335 -8.20 15.90 -22.89
CA GLN A 335 -8.88 17.03 -23.53
C GLN A 335 -10.40 17.07 -23.25
N ALA A 336 -11.10 15.92 -23.30
CA ALA A 336 -12.54 15.87 -23.03
C ALA A 336 -12.87 16.27 -21.59
N THR A 337 -12.05 15.86 -20.62
CA THR A 337 -12.22 16.31 -19.23
C THR A 337 -11.87 17.77 -19.03
N LEU A 338 -10.92 18.32 -19.79
CA LEU A 338 -10.58 19.75 -19.76
C LEU A 338 -11.75 20.61 -20.21
N GLU A 339 -12.38 20.23 -21.33
CA GLU A 339 -13.54 20.93 -21.90
C GLU A 339 -14.76 20.94 -20.98
N ARG A 340 -14.82 19.99 -20.03
CA ARG A 340 -15.87 19.90 -19.00
C ARG A 340 -15.49 20.56 -17.67
N GLY A 341 -14.36 21.26 -17.60
CA GLY A 341 -13.89 21.92 -16.37
C GLY A 341 -13.24 20.97 -15.36
N GLY A 342 -12.93 19.74 -15.76
CA GLY A 342 -12.39 18.68 -14.91
C GLY A 342 -13.42 17.63 -14.51
N VAL A 343 -12.92 16.49 -14.03
CA VAL A 343 -13.71 15.37 -13.51
C VAL A 343 -13.62 15.36 -11.98
N PRO A 344 -14.75 15.37 -11.27
CA PRO A 344 -14.76 15.37 -9.80
C PRO A 344 -14.20 14.06 -9.24
N VAL A 345 -13.54 14.15 -8.08
CA VAL A 345 -12.97 12.98 -7.40
C VAL A 345 -14.04 11.96 -6.99
N PHE A 346 -15.23 12.45 -6.63
CA PHE A 346 -16.39 11.63 -6.29
C PHE A 346 -17.61 12.07 -7.10
N GLY A 347 -18.51 11.13 -7.37
CA GLY A 347 -19.82 11.44 -7.96
C GLY A 347 -20.76 10.23 -7.94
N PRO A 348 -21.92 10.34 -8.64
CA PRO A 348 -22.86 9.23 -8.77
C PRO A 348 -22.24 8.00 -9.44
N GLU A 349 -22.66 6.81 -9.04
CA GLU A 349 -22.22 5.56 -9.67
C GLU A 349 -22.49 5.57 -11.18
N GLY A 350 -21.51 5.12 -11.98
CA GLY A 350 -21.60 5.16 -13.44
C GLY A 350 -21.50 6.56 -14.09
N GLY A 351 -21.46 7.64 -13.31
CA GLY A 351 -21.44 9.02 -13.81
C GLY A 351 -20.06 9.52 -14.30
N PHE A 352 -19.97 10.81 -14.61
CA PHE A 352 -18.71 11.49 -14.97
C PHE A 352 -17.93 11.90 -13.70
N ASN A 353 -17.15 10.98 -13.15
CA ASN A 353 -16.36 11.15 -11.93
C ASN A 353 -15.23 10.10 -11.86
N LEU A 354 -14.33 10.22 -10.88
CA LEU A 354 -13.22 9.28 -10.70
C LEU A 354 -13.54 8.01 -9.92
N ASN A 355 -14.80 7.73 -9.55
CA ASN A 355 -15.13 6.46 -8.92
C ASN A 355 -14.82 5.31 -9.88
N GLY A 356 -14.09 4.31 -9.38
CA GLY A 356 -13.84 3.07 -10.07
C GLY A 356 -14.96 2.04 -9.80
N GLY A 357 -14.61 0.76 -9.70
CA GLY A 357 -15.58 -0.34 -9.61
C GLY A 357 -16.32 -0.57 -10.93
N ARG A 358 -15.77 -0.06 -12.04
CA ARG A 358 -16.39 -0.04 -13.36
C ARG A 358 -15.34 -0.07 -14.48
N PRO A 359 -15.70 -0.52 -15.69
CA PRO A 359 -14.81 -0.44 -16.85
C PRO A 359 -14.38 1.01 -17.10
N ILE A 360 -13.10 1.23 -17.45
CA ILE A 360 -12.58 2.56 -17.78
C ILE A 360 -13.42 3.19 -18.90
N PRO A 361 -14.10 4.33 -18.67
CA PRO A 361 -14.79 5.07 -19.72
C PRO A 361 -13.79 5.68 -20.71
N ALA A 362 -14.14 5.70 -22.00
CA ALA A 362 -13.25 6.23 -23.05
C ALA A 362 -12.91 7.71 -22.85
N ASP A 363 -13.86 8.52 -22.37
CA ASP A 363 -13.68 9.94 -22.06
C ASP A 363 -12.91 10.18 -20.74
N LEU A 364 -12.69 9.15 -19.93
CA LEU A 364 -11.91 9.20 -18.69
C LEU A 364 -10.59 8.40 -18.77
N ALA A 365 -10.20 7.95 -19.98
CA ALA A 365 -8.88 7.39 -20.22
C ALA A 365 -7.82 8.48 -19.98
N ILE A 366 -6.83 8.18 -19.16
CA ILE A 366 -5.85 9.17 -18.71
C ILE A 366 -4.75 9.43 -19.75
N ASP A 367 -4.48 10.71 -20.01
CA ASP A 367 -3.23 11.21 -20.56
C ASP A 367 -2.38 11.73 -19.41
N TRP A 368 -1.33 10.97 -19.05
CA TRP A 368 -0.50 11.22 -17.88
C TRP A 368 0.20 12.58 -17.89
N ARG A 369 0.41 13.21 -19.05
CA ARG A 369 1.00 14.56 -19.16
C ARG A 369 0.20 15.60 -18.37
N ASN A 370 -1.11 15.37 -18.17
CA ASN A 370 -1.95 16.29 -17.41
C ASN A 370 -1.62 16.37 -15.92
N ILE A 371 -1.03 15.32 -15.34
CA ILE A 371 -0.80 15.23 -13.89
C ILE A 371 0.61 14.76 -13.51
N LEU A 372 1.46 14.44 -14.48
CA LEU A 372 2.87 14.07 -14.32
C LEU A 372 3.72 14.76 -15.40
N PRO A 373 5.00 15.05 -15.13
CA PRO A 373 5.90 15.74 -16.06
C PRO A 373 6.43 14.78 -17.15
N VAL A 374 5.52 14.12 -17.87
CA VAL A 374 5.86 13.20 -18.96
C VAL A 374 6.42 13.97 -20.16
N ASP A 375 5.81 15.12 -20.47
CA ASP A 375 6.25 16.08 -21.47
C ASP A 375 6.71 17.37 -20.75
N PRO A 376 8.00 17.75 -20.85
CA PRO A 376 8.52 18.94 -20.18
C PRO A 376 7.93 20.25 -20.70
N ASN A 377 7.34 20.26 -21.91
CA ASN A 377 6.70 21.43 -22.49
C ASN A 377 5.21 21.55 -22.11
N PHE A 378 4.66 20.55 -21.42
CA PHE A 378 3.28 20.56 -20.95
C PHE A 378 3.23 20.89 -19.45
N PRO A 379 2.49 21.92 -19.03
CA PRO A 379 2.38 22.28 -17.62
C PRO A 379 1.50 21.27 -16.86
N ALA A 380 2.11 20.19 -16.41
CA ALA A 380 1.42 19.16 -15.61
C ALA A 380 0.86 19.76 -14.31
N ARG A 381 -0.39 19.40 -14.00
CA ARG A 381 -1.12 19.95 -12.85
C ARG A 381 -0.51 19.53 -11.52
N LYS A 382 -0.58 20.46 -10.58
CA LYS A 382 -0.02 20.36 -9.24
C LYS A 382 -1.06 19.81 -8.26
N PRO A 383 -0.66 19.01 -7.26
CA PRO A 383 -1.59 18.61 -6.20
C PRO A 383 -1.85 19.78 -5.26
N ARG A 384 -2.82 19.63 -4.36
CA ARG A 384 -2.93 20.52 -3.20
C ARG A 384 -1.68 20.43 -2.32
N LYS A 385 -1.48 21.43 -1.46
CA LYS A 385 -0.37 21.47 -0.51
C LYS A 385 -0.49 20.43 0.61
N ILE A 386 0.61 20.20 1.32
CA ILE A 386 0.65 19.39 2.54
C ILE A 386 0.40 20.30 3.74
N ASP A 387 -0.87 20.57 4.03
CA ASP A 387 -1.28 21.50 5.09
C ASP A 387 -2.45 20.93 5.91
N THR A 388 -2.99 21.75 6.81
CA THR A 388 -4.12 21.35 7.68
C THR A 388 -5.48 21.43 6.99
N LYS A 389 -5.55 21.73 5.69
CA LYS A 389 -6.81 21.86 4.94
C LYS A 389 -6.98 20.70 3.98
N LEU A 390 -8.17 20.12 3.95
CA LEU A 390 -8.61 19.09 3.02
C LEU A 390 -9.52 19.68 1.94
N SER A 391 -9.54 19.04 0.77
CA SER A 391 -10.46 19.43 -0.29
C SER A 391 -11.91 19.17 0.12
N LEU A 392 -12.81 20.06 -0.31
CA LEU A 392 -14.23 20.04 0.07
C LEU A 392 -14.92 18.68 -0.14
N PRO A 393 -14.66 17.90 -1.22
CA PRO A 393 -15.28 16.58 -1.38
C PRO A 393 -14.94 15.56 -0.27
N LEU A 394 -13.90 15.80 0.53
CA LEU A 394 -13.52 14.94 1.65
C LEU A 394 -14.27 15.28 2.96
N ALA A 395 -15.04 16.38 2.99
CA ALA A 395 -15.90 16.73 4.10
C ALA A 395 -17.21 15.90 4.13
N THR A 396 -17.65 15.42 2.97
CA THR A 396 -18.86 14.61 2.80
C THR A 396 -18.60 13.48 1.80
N LEU A 397 -18.04 12.37 2.30
CA LEU A 397 -17.74 11.19 1.51
C LEU A 397 -19.04 10.48 1.07
N PRO A 398 -19.12 10.02 -0.18
CA PRO A 398 -20.30 9.34 -0.70
C PRO A 398 -20.45 7.91 -0.14
N PRO A 399 -21.63 7.27 -0.29
CA PRO A 399 -21.86 5.87 0.09
C PRO A 399 -20.91 4.85 -0.54
N SER A 400 -20.35 5.17 -1.71
CA SER A 400 -19.34 4.34 -2.38
C SER A 400 -17.99 4.32 -1.64
N VAL A 401 -17.73 5.30 -0.76
CA VAL A 401 -16.52 5.40 0.07
C VAL A 401 -16.82 5.07 1.53
N VAL A 402 -17.98 5.51 2.04
CA VAL A 402 -18.46 5.21 3.39
C VAL A 402 -19.82 4.52 3.29
N PRO A 403 -19.84 3.18 3.20
CA PRO A 403 -21.09 2.45 3.11
C PRO A 403 -21.95 2.65 4.36
N PRO A 404 -23.29 2.85 4.21
CA PRO A 404 -24.21 2.81 5.33
C PRO A 404 -24.08 1.50 6.13
N PRO A 405 -24.32 1.51 7.46
CA PRO A 405 -24.92 2.57 8.25
C PRO A 405 -23.92 3.54 8.90
N ASP A 406 -22.63 3.55 8.51
CA ASP A 406 -21.62 4.42 9.16
C ASP A 406 -21.94 5.91 8.92
N PRO A 407 -22.24 6.69 9.99
CA PRO A 407 -22.65 8.08 9.84
C PRO A 407 -21.46 9.04 9.65
N THR A 408 -20.22 8.57 9.80
CA THR A 408 -19.03 9.43 9.86
C THR A 408 -18.49 9.71 8.46
N VAL A 409 -19.21 10.51 7.68
CA VAL A 409 -18.87 10.83 6.28
C VAL A 409 -17.75 11.85 6.12
N HIS A 410 -17.27 12.47 7.21
CA HIS A 410 -16.21 13.48 7.16
C HIS A 410 -14.83 12.85 7.37
N LEU A 411 -13.95 12.91 6.36
CA LEU A 411 -12.66 12.20 6.39
C LEU A 411 -11.77 12.59 7.57
N ALA A 412 -11.64 13.89 7.87
CA ALA A 412 -10.82 14.34 9.00
C ALA A 412 -11.34 13.81 10.35
N VAL A 413 -12.66 13.70 10.53
CA VAL A 413 -13.26 13.12 11.75
C VAL A 413 -12.88 11.63 11.83
N ARG A 414 -13.03 10.89 10.73
CA ARG A 414 -12.62 9.47 10.65
C ARG A 414 -11.15 9.28 11.01
N ASN A 415 -10.26 10.07 10.43
CA ASN A 415 -8.81 9.98 10.68
C ASN A 415 -8.47 10.28 12.14
N SER A 416 -9.02 11.35 12.69
CA SER A 416 -8.78 11.79 14.07
C SER A 416 -9.28 10.76 15.09
N LEU A 417 -10.50 10.26 14.92
CA LEU A 417 -11.06 9.21 15.78
C LEU A 417 -10.26 7.90 15.64
N ARG A 418 -9.85 7.54 14.41
CA ARG A 418 -9.01 6.36 14.17
C ARG A 418 -7.69 6.45 14.95
N GLY A 419 -7.03 7.60 14.88
CA GLY A 419 -5.78 7.86 15.61
C GLY A 419 -5.93 7.65 17.12
N LYS A 420 -7.02 8.14 17.70
CA LYS A 420 -7.37 7.88 19.11
C LYS A 420 -7.61 6.40 19.38
N GLN A 421 -8.40 5.71 18.56
CA GLN A 421 -8.80 4.32 18.78
C GLN A 421 -7.64 3.32 18.67
N VAL A 422 -6.63 3.59 17.84
CA VAL A 422 -5.41 2.77 17.75
C VAL A 422 -4.36 3.17 18.80
N GLY A 423 -4.66 4.17 19.63
CA GLY A 423 -3.79 4.62 20.72
C GLY A 423 -2.55 5.37 20.25
N LEU A 424 -2.64 6.22 19.23
CA LEU A 424 -1.50 7.04 18.83
C LEU A 424 -1.08 7.98 19.98
N PRO A 425 0.24 8.18 20.21
CA PRO A 425 0.72 9.29 21.03
C PRO A 425 0.39 10.64 20.38
N SER A 426 0.53 11.74 21.13
CA SER A 426 0.41 13.08 20.57
C SER A 426 1.62 13.46 19.72
N GLY A 427 1.44 14.46 18.86
CA GLY A 427 2.54 15.00 18.05
C GLY A 427 3.71 15.51 18.89
N GLN A 428 3.42 16.20 19.99
CA GLN A 428 4.42 16.71 20.92
C GLN A 428 5.21 15.59 21.60
N GLN A 429 4.53 14.52 22.03
CA GLN A 429 5.20 13.36 22.63
C GLN A 429 6.18 12.71 21.64
N VAL A 430 5.76 12.54 20.37
CA VAL A 430 6.63 11.99 19.33
C VAL A 430 7.79 12.92 19.00
N ALA A 431 7.54 14.22 18.85
CA ALA A 431 8.58 15.22 18.60
C ALA A 431 9.65 15.22 19.70
N GLN A 432 9.22 15.18 20.97
CA GLN A 432 10.12 15.07 22.12
C GLN A 432 10.94 13.77 22.09
N ALA A 433 10.30 12.63 21.81
CA ALA A 433 11.00 11.34 21.70
C ALA A 433 12.03 11.32 20.56
N MET A 434 11.74 12.02 19.46
CA MET A 434 12.64 12.21 18.33
C MET A 434 13.70 13.30 18.53
N ARG A 435 13.63 14.06 19.63
CA ARG A 435 14.42 15.29 19.84
C ARG A 435 14.27 16.28 18.68
N ALA A 436 13.10 16.30 18.05
CA ALA A 436 12.72 17.26 17.04
C ALA A 436 12.17 18.54 17.70
N PRO A 437 12.11 19.68 16.97
CA PRO A 437 11.38 20.85 17.44
C PRO A 437 9.95 20.51 17.84
N VAL A 438 9.54 20.93 19.03
CA VAL A 438 8.21 20.65 19.58
C VAL A 438 7.28 21.83 19.33
N LEU A 439 6.22 21.64 18.54
CA LEU A 439 5.22 22.67 18.30
C LEU A 439 4.30 22.83 19.52
N THR A 440 4.13 24.07 19.97
CA THR A 440 3.19 24.42 21.04
C THR A 440 1.76 24.46 20.50
N ASN A 441 0.75 24.34 21.37
CA ASN A 441 -0.64 24.54 20.94
C ASN A 441 -0.89 25.94 20.35
N ALA A 442 -0.10 26.95 20.73
CA ALA A 442 -0.14 28.27 20.09
C ALA A 442 0.29 28.21 18.62
N ALA A 443 1.43 27.56 18.32
CA ALA A 443 1.87 27.34 16.94
C ALA A 443 0.89 26.46 16.14
N LEU A 444 0.19 25.55 16.83
CA LEU A 444 -0.80 24.67 16.22
C LEU A 444 -2.19 25.31 16.02
N GLY A 445 -2.45 26.49 16.60
CA GLY A 445 -3.77 27.12 16.57
C GLY A 445 -4.80 26.47 17.51
N LEU A 446 -4.34 25.77 18.55
CA LEU A 446 -5.17 25.02 19.51
C LEU A 446 -5.23 25.64 20.90
N SER A 447 -4.68 26.83 21.12
CA SER A 447 -4.63 27.49 22.43
C SER A 447 -6.00 27.88 23.00
N ASN A 448 -7.03 27.98 22.16
CA ASN A 448 -8.35 28.47 22.56
C ASN A 448 -9.16 27.44 23.36
N ASP A 449 -8.76 26.16 23.34
CA ASP A 449 -9.45 25.11 24.09
C ASP A 449 -8.47 24.41 25.06
N PRO A 450 -8.63 24.60 26.39
CA PRO A 450 -7.75 23.97 27.37
C PRO A 450 -7.88 22.44 27.40
N GLY A 451 -8.94 21.86 26.82
CA GLY A 451 -9.16 20.42 26.71
C GLY A 451 -8.08 19.68 25.92
N TRP A 452 -7.29 20.38 25.11
CA TRP A 452 -6.12 19.81 24.44
C TRP A 452 -4.95 19.50 25.37
N GLY A 453 -4.88 20.12 26.56
CA GLY A 453 -3.84 19.82 27.55
C GLY A 453 -2.40 20.02 27.05
N GLY A 454 -2.18 21.01 26.17
CA GLY A 454 -0.87 21.29 25.55
C GLY A 454 -0.42 20.26 24.50
N GLN A 455 -1.31 19.37 24.07
CA GLN A 455 -1.03 18.31 23.11
C GLN A 455 -1.98 18.37 21.90
N ALA A 456 -1.62 17.68 20.81
CA ALA A 456 -2.44 17.59 19.61
C ALA A 456 -2.38 16.18 18.99
N PRO A 457 -3.42 15.76 18.23
CA PRO A 457 -3.40 14.50 17.51
C PRO A 457 -2.20 14.44 16.55
N LEU A 458 -1.50 13.31 16.51
CA LEU A 458 -0.26 13.16 15.72
C LEU A 458 -0.44 13.51 14.24
N TRP A 459 -1.55 13.10 13.62
CA TRP A 459 -1.84 13.43 12.22
C TRP A 459 -1.94 14.94 12.00
N PHE A 460 -2.73 15.65 12.81
CA PHE A 460 -2.85 17.10 12.71
C PHE A 460 -1.52 17.82 12.97
N TYR A 461 -0.75 17.36 13.97
CA TYR A 461 0.58 17.89 14.26
C TYR A 461 1.49 17.79 13.03
N ILE A 462 1.54 16.63 12.38
CA ILE A 462 2.37 16.40 11.18
C ILE A 462 1.96 17.32 10.03
N LEU A 463 0.67 17.52 9.81
CA LEU A 463 0.17 18.43 8.78
C LEU A 463 0.55 19.89 9.09
N LYS A 464 0.38 20.32 10.34
CA LYS A 464 0.76 21.68 10.74
C LYS A 464 2.27 21.90 10.73
N GLU A 465 3.05 20.86 11.06
CA GLU A 465 4.51 20.86 10.94
C GLU A 465 4.98 21.01 9.48
N ALA A 466 4.27 20.39 8.53
CA ALA A 466 4.50 20.59 7.11
C ALA A 466 4.11 22.01 6.67
N GLU A 467 3.00 22.54 7.18
CA GLU A 467 2.49 23.88 6.84
C GLU A 467 3.44 25.02 7.25
N LEU A 468 4.05 24.90 8.43
CA LEU A 468 4.90 25.94 9.01
C LEU A 468 6.29 26.02 8.33
N PRO A 469 6.97 27.19 8.41
CA PRO A 469 8.36 27.31 8.01
C PRO A 469 9.27 26.30 8.75
N PRO A 470 10.32 25.77 8.10
CA PRO A 470 10.80 26.11 6.75
C PRO A 470 10.12 25.30 5.62
N ASN A 471 9.15 24.43 5.92
CA ASN A 471 8.58 23.49 4.96
C ASN A 471 7.55 24.13 4.03
N ASN A 472 6.80 25.13 4.53
CA ASN A 472 5.84 25.94 3.77
C ASN A 472 4.83 25.09 2.97
N ALA A 473 4.40 23.97 3.55
CA ALA A 473 3.48 22.97 3.00
C ALA A 473 3.95 22.26 1.70
N GLU A 474 5.25 22.32 1.39
CA GLU A 474 5.83 21.68 0.19
C GLU A 474 6.36 20.26 0.43
N ARG A 475 6.55 19.88 1.70
CA ARG A 475 7.05 18.58 2.15
C ARG A 475 6.70 18.37 3.62
N LEU A 476 6.82 17.13 4.08
CA LEU A 476 6.67 16.78 5.49
C LEU A 476 7.80 17.39 6.33
N GLY A 477 7.48 17.70 7.59
CA GLY A 477 8.44 18.20 8.56
C GLY A 477 9.24 17.11 9.27
N ALA A 478 9.90 17.50 10.37
CA ALA A 478 10.86 16.65 11.07
C ALA A 478 10.24 15.36 11.60
N VAL A 479 9.05 15.42 12.20
CA VAL A 479 8.36 14.23 12.72
C VAL A 479 7.76 13.41 11.59
N GLY A 480 6.91 14.05 10.76
CA GLY A 480 6.20 13.34 9.69
C GLY A 480 7.14 12.71 8.67
N GLY A 481 8.12 13.48 8.20
CA GLY A 481 9.08 13.05 7.21
C GLY A 481 9.96 11.91 7.72
N ARG A 482 10.37 11.96 8.98
CA ARG A 482 11.20 10.92 9.59
C ARG A 482 10.45 9.58 9.73
N ILE A 483 9.19 9.61 10.17
CA ILE A 483 8.35 8.40 10.25
C ILE A 483 8.21 7.78 8.84
N VAL A 484 7.83 8.59 7.84
CA VAL A 484 7.63 8.10 6.47
C VAL A 484 8.92 7.54 5.88
N ALA A 485 10.05 8.25 6.03
CA ALA A 485 11.34 7.81 5.50
C ALA A 485 11.81 6.50 6.16
N GLU A 486 11.80 6.41 7.49
CA GLU A 486 12.30 5.23 8.18
C GLU A 486 11.42 4.00 7.90
N VAL A 487 10.10 4.14 7.83
CA VAL A 487 9.22 2.99 7.54
C VAL A 487 9.41 2.51 6.11
N LEU A 488 9.36 3.41 5.12
CA LEU A 488 9.48 3.00 3.72
C LEU A 488 10.86 2.36 3.45
N VAL A 489 11.95 2.98 3.92
CA VAL A 489 13.30 2.43 3.76
C VAL A 489 13.50 1.15 4.58
N GLY A 490 12.98 1.11 5.81
CA GLY A 490 13.13 -0.02 6.71
C GLY A 490 12.39 -1.28 6.24
N LEU A 491 11.20 -1.11 5.67
CA LEU A 491 10.47 -2.22 5.02
C LEU A 491 11.24 -2.76 3.81
N LEU A 492 11.76 -1.87 2.96
CA LEU A 492 12.54 -2.25 1.80
C LEU A 492 13.83 -2.99 2.19
N GLN A 493 14.53 -2.52 3.23
CA GLN A 493 15.73 -3.15 3.75
C GLN A 493 15.47 -4.59 4.26
N ARG A 494 14.26 -4.88 4.74
CA ARG A 494 13.89 -6.19 5.32
C ARG A 494 13.10 -7.09 4.36
N ASP A 495 12.81 -6.62 3.16
CA ASP A 495 12.20 -7.45 2.12
C ASP A 495 13.28 -8.35 1.48
N PRO A 496 13.20 -9.69 1.63
CA PRO A 496 14.19 -10.60 1.07
C PRO A 496 14.22 -10.63 -0.47
N ASN A 497 13.23 -10.00 -1.13
CA ASN A 497 13.16 -9.89 -2.57
C ASN A 497 13.54 -8.50 -3.09
N SER A 498 13.91 -7.56 -2.21
CA SER A 498 14.25 -6.21 -2.64
C SER A 498 15.60 -6.13 -3.33
N TYR A 499 15.77 -5.10 -4.16
CA TYR A 499 17.09 -4.80 -4.73
C TYR A 499 18.11 -4.55 -3.60
N LEU A 500 17.71 -3.88 -2.50
CA LEU A 500 18.61 -3.66 -1.37
C LEU A 500 19.09 -4.93 -0.68
N TYR A 501 18.23 -5.95 -0.59
CA TYR A 501 18.58 -7.22 0.07
C TYR A 501 19.37 -8.15 -0.85
N LEU A 502 18.96 -8.26 -2.11
CA LEU A 502 19.53 -9.23 -3.06
C LEU A 502 20.77 -8.70 -3.79
N ASP A 503 20.80 -7.41 -4.13
CA ASP A 503 21.92 -6.76 -4.80
C ASP A 503 21.89 -5.25 -4.56
N ALA A 504 22.42 -4.82 -3.42
CA ALA A 504 22.43 -3.40 -3.02
C ALA A 504 23.25 -2.50 -3.96
N ALA A 505 24.04 -3.08 -4.88
CA ALA A 505 24.76 -2.35 -5.91
C ALA A 505 23.95 -2.23 -7.21
N TRP A 506 22.84 -2.96 -7.34
CA TRP A 506 21.96 -2.90 -8.51
C TRP A 506 21.43 -1.49 -8.71
N LYS A 507 21.40 -1.08 -9.98
CA LYS A 507 20.80 0.17 -10.43
C LYS A 507 19.99 -0.09 -11.70
N PRO A 508 18.85 0.59 -11.89
CA PRO A 508 18.13 0.55 -13.16
C PRO A 508 19.04 1.11 -14.25
N ALA A 509 19.00 0.53 -15.45
CA ALA A 509 19.93 0.85 -16.54
C ALA A 509 19.22 0.84 -17.91
N PRO A 510 19.83 1.43 -18.95
CA PRO A 510 19.32 1.34 -20.31
C PRO A 510 19.16 -0.13 -20.76
N PRO A 511 18.14 -0.46 -21.57
CA PRO A 511 17.18 0.46 -22.19
C PRO A 511 15.94 0.80 -21.33
N ILE A 512 15.82 0.26 -20.11
CA ILE A 512 14.64 0.49 -19.27
C ILE A 512 14.69 1.88 -18.63
N ALA A 513 15.87 2.26 -18.16
CA ALA A 513 16.14 3.59 -17.63
C ALA A 513 16.79 4.48 -18.69
N PRO A 514 16.54 5.80 -18.69
CA PRO A 514 17.24 6.73 -19.58
C PRO A 514 18.76 6.71 -19.35
N VAL A 515 19.19 6.62 -18.08
CA VAL A 515 20.59 6.56 -17.67
C VAL A 515 20.70 5.63 -16.46
N THR A 516 21.83 4.94 -16.30
CA THR A 516 22.07 4.08 -15.15
C THR A 516 21.89 4.84 -13.83
N GLY A 517 21.01 4.34 -12.96
CA GLY A 517 20.67 4.94 -11.67
C GLY A 517 19.67 6.10 -11.74
N GLN A 518 19.15 6.45 -12.92
CA GLN A 518 18.11 7.48 -13.08
C GLN A 518 16.84 6.84 -13.60
N PHE A 519 15.89 6.57 -12.70
CA PHE A 519 14.59 5.99 -13.04
C PHE A 519 13.53 6.47 -12.04
N GLY A 520 12.43 6.99 -12.55
CA GLY A 520 11.26 7.39 -11.77
C GLY A 520 9.96 6.82 -12.33
N PHE A 521 8.84 7.24 -11.75
CA PHE A 521 7.52 6.75 -12.17
C PHE A 521 7.15 7.20 -13.59
N VAL A 522 7.65 8.35 -14.06
CA VAL A 522 7.49 8.76 -15.46
C VAL A 522 8.21 7.82 -16.42
N ASP A 523 9.41 7.35 -16.07
CA ASP A 523 10.16 6.40 -16.90
C ASP A 523 9.46 5.03 -16.94
N LEU A 524 8.88 4.59 -15.81
CA LEU A 524 8.04 3.41 -15.74
C LEU A 524 6.87 3.51 -16.75
N LEU A 525 6.14 4.63 -16.73
CA LEU A 525 5.00 4.84 -17.64
C LEU A 525 5.43 4.87 -19.12
N LYS A 526 6.56 5.53 -19.42
CA LYS A 526 7.13 5.58 -20.79
C LYS A 526 7.54 4.20 -21.29
N PHE A 527 8.27 3.44 -20.48
CA PHE A 527 8.70 2.08 -20.86
C PHE A 527 7.49 1.13 -21.01
N ALA A 528 6.46 1.30 -20.18
CA ALA A 528 5.19 0.59 -20.29
C ALA A 528 4.43 0.92 -21.58
N GLY A 529 4.72 2.05 -22.24
CA GLY A 529 3.92 2.59 -23.34
C GLY A 529 2.58 3.17 -22.86
N ALA A 530 2.49 3.56 -21.59
CA ALA A 530 1.33 4.21 -21.01
C ALA A 530 1.38 5.74 -21.15
N ALA A 531 2.56 6.32 -21.35
CA ALA A 531 2.80 7.76 -21.42
C ALA A 531 3.84 8.14 -22.47
#